data_AF-A0A227J227-F1
#
_entry.id   AF-A0A227J227-F1
#
_cell.length_a   1.000
_cell.length_b   1.000
_cell.length_c   1.000
_cell.angle_alpha   90.00
_cell.angle_beta   90.00
_cell.angle_gamma   90.00
#
_symmetry.space_group_name_H-M   'P 1'
#
loop_
_entity.id
_entity.type
_entity.pdbx_description
1 polymer ?
#
loop_
_entity_poly.entity_id
_entity_poly.type
_entity_poly.pdbx_seq_one_letter_code
_entity_poly.pdbx_strand_id
1 'polypeptide(L)'
;SFNELTRDGQDAERFNMLHPEAEAKVPYIQTVMGTEPAIAATDYMKNYAEQVRAFIPAESFKVLGTDGFGRSDSRENLRRHFEVNAGYVVVAA
;
A
#
# COMPACT_ATOMS: atom_id res chain seq x y z
N SER A 1 7.69 0.25 6.51
CA SER A 1 7.56 -1.20 6.21
C SER A 1 6.08 -1.51 6.05
N PHE A 2 5.61 -2.01 4.89
CA PHE A 2 4.18 -2.31 4.70
C PHE A 2 3.66 -3.43 5.63
N ASN A 3 4.50 -4.42 5.92
CA ASN A 3 4.13 -5.51 6.84
C ASN A 3 3.83 -5.00 8.25
N GLU A 4 4.68 -4.11 8.79
CA GLU A 4 4.46 -3.57 10.14
C GLU A 4 3.25 -2.63 10.18
N LEU A 5 3.03 -1.83 9.14
CA LEU A 5 1.83 -0.97 9.04
C LEU A 5 0.54 -1.78 8.96
N THR A 6 0.59 -2.95 8.31
CA THR A 6 -0.55 -3.88 8.26
C THR A 6 -0.84 -4.48 9.63
N ARG A 7 0.21 -4.93 10.35
CA ARG A 7 0.06 -5.48 11.70
C ARG A 7 -0.51 -4.44 12.66
N ASP A 8 0.03 -3.22 12.64
CA ASP A 8 -0.45 -2.11 13.44
C ASP A 8 -1.94 -1.79 13.17
N GLY A 9 -2.34 -1.73 11.89
CA GLY A 9 -3.73 -1.53 11.52
C GLY A 9 -4.66 -2.66 11.98
N GLN A 10 -4.23 -3.91 11.83
CA GLN A 10 -4.96 -5.09 12.31
C GLN A 10 -5.09 -5.10 13.84
N ASP A 11 -4.04 -4.71 14.56
CA ASP A 11 -4.05 -4.63 16.02
C ASP A 11 -4.98 -3.52 16.52
N ALA A 12 -5.01 -2.37 15.84
CA ALA A 12 -5.93 -1.28 16.12
C ALA A 12 -7.39 -1.69 15.85
N GLU A 13 -7.69 -2.27 14.68
CA GLU A 13 -9.02 -2.76 14.34
C GLU A 13 -9.51 -3.83 15.33
N ARG A 14 -8.64 -4.80 15.65
CA ARG A 14 -8.93 -5.84 16.63
C ARG A 14 -9.21 -5.24 18.01
N PHE A 15 -8.44 -4.25 18.45
CA PHE A 15 -8.68 -3.57 19.72
C PHE A 15 -10.04 -2.87 19.71
N ASN A 16 -10.35 -2.10 18.67
CA ASN A 16 -11.59 -1.34 18.55
C ASN A 16 -12.82 -2.27 18.54
N MET A 17 -12.72 -3.41 17.84
CA MET A 17 -13.78 -4.43 17.81
C MET A 17 -14.06 -5.02 19.21
N LEU A 18 -13.01 -5.24 20.01
CA LEU A 18 -13.13 -5.87 21.34
C LEU A 18 -13.42 -4.88 22.47
N HIS A 19 -13.29 -3.57 22.22
CA HIS A 19 -13.46 -2.52 23.23
C HIS A 19 -14.33 -1.38 22.68
N PRO A 20 -15.62 -1.62 22.40
CA PRO A 20 -16.48 -0.65 21.73
C PRO A 20 -16.74 0.63 22.53
N GLU A 21 -16.57 0.60 23.85
CA GLU A 21 -16.74 1.76 24.74
C GLU A 21 -15.43 2.51 25.02
N ALA A 22 -14.27 1.96 24.61
CA ALA A 22 -12.99 2.60 24.77
C ALA A 22 -12.72 3.62 23.66
N GLU A 23 -11.77 4.53 23.88
CA GLU A 23 -11.29 5.40 22.82
C GLU A 23 -10.70 4.56 21.67
N ALA A 24 -11.20 4.80 20.46
CA ALA A 24 -10.80 4.03 19.28
C ALA A 24 -9.33 4.31 18.93
N LYS A 25 -8.55 3.25 18.78
CA LYS A 25 -7.20 3.33 18.25
C LYS A 25 -7.22 3.66 16.77
N VAL A 26 -6.33 4.57 16.38
CA VAL A 26 -6.12 4.97 14.99
C VAL A 26 -4.85 4.27 14.49
N PRO A 27 -4.91 3.47 13.41
CA PRO A 27 -3.72 2.92 12.76
C PRO A 27 -2.69 4.02 12.45
N TYR A 28 -1.41 3.76 12.69
CA TYR A 28 -0.33 4.72 12.49
C TYR A 28 -0.33 5.31 11.08
N ILE A 29 -0.58 4.48 10.05
CA ILE A 29 -0.63 4.94 8.66
C ILE A 29 -1.69 6.03 8.42
N GLN A 30 -2.80 6.01 9.17
CA GLN A 30 -3.85 7.05 9.10
C GLN A 30 -3.43 8.35 9.76
N THR A 31 -2.50 8.32 10.72
CA THR A 31 -1.98 9.54 11.37
C THR A 31 -0.97 10.28 10.50
N VAL A 32 -0.42 9.61 9.48
CA VAL A 32 0.60 10.15 8.57
C VAL A 32 0.01 10.54 7.22
N MET A 33 -0.95 9.77 6.70
CA MET A 33 -1.54 10.01 5.38
C MET A 33 -2.76 10.96 5.42
N GLY A 34 -2.98 11.68 4.32
CA GLY A 34 -4.21 12.44 4.08
C GLY A 34 -5.25 11.65 3.27
N THR A 35 -6.37 12.30 2.96
CA THR A 35 -7.50 11.70 2.22
C THR A 35 -7.35 11.79 0.69
N GLU A 36 -6.34 12.50 0.20
CA GLU A 36 -6.08 12.64 -1.24
C GLU A 36 -5.78 11.29 -1.92
N PRO A 37 -6.15 11.10 -3.20
CA PRO A 37 -5.78 9.91 -3.98
C PRO A 37 -4.31 9.53 -3.85
N ALA A 38 -4.03 8.27 -3.55
CA ALA A 38 -2.69 7.77 -3.26
C ALA A 38 -2.29 6.64 -4.20
N ILE A 39 -0.99 6.59 -4.53
CA ILE A 39 -0.38 5.53 -5.34
C ILE A 39 0.81 4.96 -4.60
N ALA A 40 0.89 3.63 -4.52
CA ALA A 40 2.07 2.91 -4.07
C ALA A 40 2.70 2.15 -5.23
N ALA A 41 4.02 2.25 -5.39
CA ALA A 41 4.79 1.44 -6.33
C ALA A 41 5.94 0.76 -5.60
N THR A 42 6.05 -0.56 -5.73
CA THR A 42 7.09 -1.35 -5.05
C THR A 42 7.76 -2.34 -6.01
N ASP A 43 9.00 -2.75 -5.72
CA ASP A 43 9.69 -3.83 -6.45
C ASP A 43 9.20 -5.24 -6.01
N TYR A 44 8.07 -5.34 -5.29
CA TYR A 44 7.36 -6.56 -4.94
C TYR A 44 6.01 -6.64 -5.68
N MET A 45 5.39 -7.82 -5.67
CA MET A 45 4.01 -8.02 -6.15
C MET A 45 3.04 -7.04 -5.47
N LYS A 46 1.95 -6.68 -6.16
CA LYS A 46 0.95 -5.71 -5.67
C LYS A 46 0.45 -6.05 -4.27
N ASN A 47 0.24 -7.34 -3.97
CA ASN A 47 -0.19 -7.81 -2.65
C ASN A 47 0.65 -7.26 -1.48
N TYR A 48 1.93 -6.97 -1.71
CA TYR A 48 2.81 -6.40 -0.70
C TYR A 48 2.44 -4.98 -0.26
N ALA A 49 1.91 -4.13 -1.14
CA ALA A 49 1.40 -2.81 -0.75
C ALA A 49 -0.13 -2.82 -0.57
N GLU A 50 -0.85 -3.74 -1.22
CA GLU A 50 -2.30 -3.90 -1.06
C GLU A 50 -2.72 -4.32 0.36
N GLN A 51 -1.85 -5.02 1.12
CA GLN A 51 -2.16 -5.48 2.48
C GLN A 51 -2.57 -4.35 3.45
N VAL A 52 -2.15 -3.10 3.23
CA VAL A 52 -2.56 -1.97 4.08
C VAL A 52 -3.87 -1.32 3.65
N ARG A 53 -4.51 -1.77 2.55
CA ARG A 53 -5.66 -1.08 1.92
C ARG A 53 -6.77 -0.73 2.90
N ALA A 54 -7.11 -1.63 3.83
CA ALA A 54 -8.16 -1.40 4.83
C ALA A 54 -7.89 -0.20 5.75
N PHE A 55 -6.62 0.21 5.87
CA PHE A 55 -6.18 1.26 6.78
C PHE A 55 -5.80 2.55 6.04
N ILE A 56 -5.86 2.58 4.70
CA ILE A 56 -5.54 3.78 3.93
C ILE A 56 -6.71 4.78 4.01
N PRO A 57 -6.48 6.03 4.46
CA PRO A 57 -7.54 7.03 4.56
C PRO A 57 -7.86 7.73 3.22
N ALA A 58 -7.09 7.45 2.16
CA ALA A 58 -7.26 8.06 0.84
C ALA A 58 -8.59 7.64 0.16
N GLU A 59 -9.21 8.57 -0.57
CA GLU A 59 -10.41 8.31 -1.38
C GLU A 59 -10.20 7.19 -2.39
N SER A 60 -8.99 7.12 -2.96
CA SER A 60 -8.58 6.00 -3.80
C SER A 60 -7.13 5.64 -3.53
N PHE A 61 -6.84 4.33 -3.63
CA PHE A 61 -5.50 3.79 -3.46
C PHE A 61 -5.20 2.82 -4.60
N LYS A 62 -4.25 3.18 -5.46
CA LYS A 62 -3.79 2.32 -6.57
C LYS A 62 -2.42 1.76 -6.24
N VAL A 63 -2.20 0.49 -6.59
CA VAL A 63 -0.94 -0.21 -6.31
C VAL A 63 -0.32 -0.72 -7.61
N LEU A 64 0.95 -0.36 -7.81
CA LEU A 64 1.83 -0.88 -8.84
C LEU A 64 2.82 -1.86 -8.19
N GLY A 65 3.05 -2.99 -8.84
CA GLY A 65 3.89 -4.05 -8.31
C GLY A 65 4.38 -4.99 -9.41
N THR A 66 5.41 -5.75 -9.08
CA THR A 66 6.17 -6.62 -9.98
C THR A 66 5.58 -8.03 -10.06
N ASP A 67 4.26 -8.13 -10.24
CA ASP A 67 3.59 -9.42 -10.42
C ASP A 67 4.06 -10.14 -11.68
N GLY A 68 4.26 -11.46 -11.58
CA GLY A 68 4.74 -12.31 -12.67
C GLY A 68 6.18 -12.81 -12.48
N PHE A 69 6.64 -13.66 -13.40
CA PHE A 69 8.00 -14.19 -13.36
C PHE A 69 9.02 -13.18 -13.85
N GLY A 70 10.19 -13.18 -13.20
CA GLY A 70 11.34 -12.38 -13.62
C GLY A 70 11.87 -12.81 -15.00
N ARG A 71 12.55 -11.86 -15.65
CA ARG A 71 13.34 -12.11 -16.88
C ARG A 71 14.63 -11.31 -16.85
N SER A 72 15.63 -11.74 -17.60
CA SER A 72 16.92 -11.03 -17.69
C SER A 72 16.81 -9.84 -18.62
N ASP A 73 17.01 -8.63 -18.10
CA ASP A 73 17.09 -7.39 -18.86
C ASP A 73 17.71 -6.27 -17.97
N SER A 74 17.88 -5.07 -18.52
CA SER A 74 18.25 -3.87 -17.76
C SER A 74 17.15 -3.45 -16.77
N ARG A 75 17.53 -2.73 -15.70
CA ARG A 75 16.56 -2.22 -14.71
C ARG A 75 15.49 -1.32 -15.34
N GLU A 76 15.85 -0.51 -16.33
CA GLU A 76 14.91 0.37 -17.03
C GLU A 76 13.84 -0.45 -17.76
N ASN A 77 14.27 -1.42 -18.56
CA ASN A 77 13.36 -2.31 -19.28
C ASN A 77 12.49 -3.14 -18.34
N LEU A 78 13.05 -3.64 -17.23
CA LEU A 78 12.28 -4.41 -16.25
C LEU A 78 11.24 -3.56 -15.53
N ARG A 79 11.58 -2.35 -15.09
CA ARG A 79 10.60 -1.46 -14.42
C ARG A 79 9.50 -0.98 -15.36
N ARG A 80 9.81 -0.85 -16.66
CA ARG A 80 8.79 -0.62 -17.68
C ARG A 80 7.93 -1.87 -17.92
N HIS A 81 8.54 -3.05 -17.97
CA HIS A 81 7.84 -4.31 -18.17
C HIS A 81 6.84 -4.63 -17.06
N PHE A 82 7.27 -4.46 -15.81
CA PHE A 82 6.44 -4.67 -14.62
C PHE A 82 5.56 -3.46 -14.28
N GLU A 83 5.60 -2.41 -15.10
CA GLU A 83 4.68 -1.26 -14.97
C GLU A 83 4.83 -0.48 -13.64
N VAL A 84 6.06 -0.40 -13.11
CA VAL A 84 6.38 0.26 -11.83
C VAL A 84 7.29 1.50 -11.98
N ASN A 85 7.63 1.89 -13.20
CA ASN A 85 8.45 3.09 -13.43
C ASN A 85 7.67 4.40 -13.23
N ALA A 86 8.38 5.54 -13.26
CA ALA A 86 7.78 6.86 -13.08
C ALA A 86 6.66 7.18 -14.10
N GLY A 87 6.76 6.66 -15.33
CA GLY A 87 5.72 6.85 -16.35
C GLY A 87 4.39 6.19 -15.95
N TYR A 88 4.43 4.98 -15.40
CA TYR A 88 3.23 4.31 -14.90
C TYR A 88 2.68 4.95 -13.62
N VAL A 89 3.54 5.49 -12.75
CA VAL A 89 3.08 6.29 -11.60
C VAL A 89 2.30 7.51 -12.07
N VAL A 90 2.76 8.21 -13.11
CA VAL A 90 2.05 9.37 -13.69
C VAL A 90 0.72 8.95 -14.33
N VAL A 91 0.67 7.85 -15.07
CA VAL A 91 -0.58 7.34 -15.69
C VAL A 91 -1.59 6.87 -14.63
N ALA A 92 -1.12 6.40 -13.48
CA ALA A 92 -1.98 5.98 -12.39
C ALA A 92 -2.54 7.15 -11.56
N ALA A 93 -1.93 8.33 -11.60
CA ALA A 93 -2.39 9.53 -10.89
C ALA A 93 -3.68 10.07 -11.49
#